data_AF-A0A1Q6DPL6-F1
#
_entry.id   AF-A0A1Q6DPL6-F1
#
_cell.length_a   1.000
_cell.length_b   1.000
_cell.length_c   1.000
_cell.angle_alpha   90.00
_cell.angle_beta   90.00
_cell.angle_gamma   90.00
#
_symmetry.space_group_name_H-M   'P 1'
#
loop_
_entity.id
_entity.type
_entity.pdbx_description
1 polymer ?
#
loop_
_entity_poly.entity_id
_entity_poly.type
_entity_poly.pdbx_seq_one_letter_code
_entity_poly.pdbx_strand_id
1 'polypeptide(L)'
;MTYLCNLFRNKKKARTGKKRAAAQAFRFLLLLGLALLLPAIPACSLLPPESAPQHFSGDGQRNMDKYAGLCYQQGLRYMEEFRYELARQQFAYAASAAASPGLYADAVDGLRRAERLILEGR
;
A
#
# COMPACT_ATOMS: atom_id res chain seq x y z
N MET A 1 62.78 10.04 -19.74
CA MET A 1 61.49 9.39 -20.06
C MET A 1 60.47 9.74 -18.98
N THR A 2 59.81 10.90 -19.03
CA THR A 2 59.02 11.40 -17.87
C THR A 2 57.84 12.32 -18.24
N TYR A 3 57.31 12.25 -19.47
CA TYR A 3 56.24 13.16 -19.92
C TYR A 3 54.87 12.51 -20.15
N LEU A 4 54.76 11.17 -20.13
CA LEU A 4 53.50 10.48 -20.45
C LEU A 4 52.55 10.28 -19.23
N CYS A 5 53.05 10.37 -17.99
CA CYS A 5 52.22 10.09 -16.81
C CYS A 5 51.26 11.24 -16.41
N ASN A 6 51.46 12.46 -16.91
CA ASN A 6 50.62 13.61 -16.51
C ASN A 6 49.34 13.78 -17.35
N LEU A 7 49.25 13.19 -18.55
CA LEU A 7 48.06 13.33 -19.40
C LEU A 7 46.87 12.48 -18.93
N PHE A 8 47.13 11.32 -18.31
CA PHE A 8 46.07 10.43 -17.83
C PHE A 8 45.41 10.90 -16.52
N ARG A 9 46.12 11.70 -15.71
CA ARG A 9 45.59 12.17 -14.42
C ARG A 9 44.60 13.33 -14.58
N ASN A 10 44.72 14.11 -15.66
CA ASN A 10 43.87 15.28 -15.88
C ASN A 10 42.49 14.92 -16.47
N LYS A 11 42.37 13.86 -17.28
CA LYS A 11 41.06 13.44 -17.83
C LYS A 11 40.10 12.79 -16.82
N LYS A 12 40.59 12.24 -15.70
CA LYS A 12 39.72 11.63 -14.68
C LYS A 12 38.98 12.67 -13.82
N LYS A 13 39.55 13.86 -13.59
CA LYS A 13 38.90 14.91 -12.78
C LYS A 13 37.72 15.59 -13.48
N ALA A 14 37.70 15.63 -14.82
CA ALA A 14 36.58 16.23 -15.57
C ALA A 14 35.31 15.35 -15.60
N ARG A 15 35.42 14.04 -15.34
CA ARG A 15 34.26 13.11 -15.38
C ARG A 15 33.48 13.02 -14.08
N THR A 16 34.02 13.49 -12.95
CA THR A 16 33.38 13.38 -11.63
C THR A 16 32.53 14.60 -11.26
N GLY A 17 32.70 15.75 -11.94
CA GLY A 17 31.86 16.94 -11.73
C GLY A 17 30.46 16.81 -12.35
N LYS A 18 30.35 16.25 -13.58
CA LYS A 18 29.06 16.14 -14.30
C LYS A 18 28.07 15.15 -13.67
N LYS A 19 28.53 14.12 -12.95
CA LYS A 19 27.64 13.11 -12.35
C LYS A 19 26.90 13.63 -11.11
N ARG A 20 27.45 14.62 -10.40
CA ARG A 20 26.80 15.22 -9.22
C ARG A 20 25.67 16.18 -9.60
N ALA A 21 25.84 16.92 -10.70
CA ALA A 21 24.81 17.82 -11.23
C ALA A 21 23.56 17.05 -11.72
N ALA A 22 23.73 15.90 -12.38
CA ALA A 22 22.62 15.05 -12.82
C ALA A 22 21.82 14.46 -11.65
N ALA A 23 22.49 14.08 -10.55
CA ALA A 23 21.82 13.58 -9.35
C ALA A 23 21.01 14.67 -8.62
N GLN A 24 21.48 15.92 -8.64
CA GLN A 24 20.71 17.06 -8.11
C GLN A 24 19.51 17.39 -9.02
N ALA A 25 19.69 17.42 -10.34
CA ALA A 25 18.58 17.67 -11.27
C ALA A 25 17.46 16.64 -11.16
N PHE A 26 17.79 15.36 -10.94
CA PHE A 26 16.80 14.30 -10.71
C PHE A 26 16.06 14.45 -9.38
N ARG A 27 16.75 14.91 -8.32
CA ARG A 27 16.12 15.26 -7.03
C ARG A 27 15.16 16.44 -7.17
N PHE A 28 15.54 17.47 -7.92
CA PHE A 28 14.65 18.61 -8.20
C PHE A 28 13.45 18.19 -9.06
N LEU A 29 13.62 17.33 -10.06
CA LEU A 29 12.52 16.77 -10.85
C LEU A 29 11.57 15.90 -10.02
N LEU A 30 12.11 15.07 -9.11
CA LEU A 30 11.29 14.29 -8.17
C LEU A 30 10.49 15.19 -7.22
N LEU A 31 11.13 16.22 -6.67
CA LEU A 31 10.46 17.18 -5.79
C LEU A 31 9.42 18.03 -6.53
N LEU A 32 9.69 18.41 -7.78
CA LEU A 32 8.76 19.17 -8.61
C LEU A 32 7.56 18.30 -9.06
N GLY A 33 7.80 17.02 -9.36
CA GLY A 33 6.74 16.04 -9.60
C GLY A 33 5.88 15.78 -8.36
N LEU A 34 6.49 15.75 -7.17
CA LEU A 34 5.77 15.64 -5.90
C LEU A 34 4.94 16.90 -5.62
N ALA A 35 5.48 18.09 -5.89
CA ALA A 35 4.80 19.37 -5.71
C ALA A 35 3.59 19.54 -6.66
N LEU A 36 3.62 18.94 -7.84
CA LEU A 36 2.48 18.92 -8.77
C LEU A 36 1.37 17.92 -8.37
N LEU A 37 1.68 16.94 -7.51
CA LEU A 37 0.70 16.02 -6.90
C LEU A 37 0.05 16.61 -5.64
N LEU A 38 0.61 17.68 -5.07
CA LEU A 38 0.15 18.31 -3.84
C LEU A 38 -1.06 19.27 -3.94
N PRO A 39 -1.50 19.82 -5.08
CA PRO A 39 -2.65 20.74 -5.06
C PRO A 39 -4.01 20.02 -5.05
N ALA A 40 -4.03 18.67 -5.02
CA ALA A 40 -5.25 17.87 -4.96
C ALA A 40 -5.52 17.24 -3.57
N ILE A 41 -4.78 17.65 -2.52
CA ILE A 41 -5.16 17.34 -1.15
C ILE A 41 -5.99 18.52 -0.66
N PRO A 42 -7.35 18.44 -0.66
CA PRO A 42 -8.14 19.46 0.02
C PRO A 42 -7.62 19.52 1.45
N ALA A 43 -7.23 20.73 1.86
CA ALA A 43 -6.73 21.03 3.19
C ALA A 43 -7.63 20.32 4.21
N CYS A 44 -7.03 19.41 4.99
CA CYS A 44 -7.67 18.79 6.14
C CYS A 44 -8.13 19.91 7.07
N SER A 45 -9.38 20.34 6.90
CA SER A 45 -10.09 21.16 7.87
C SER A 45 -10.15 20.34 9.13
N LEU A 46 -9.38 20.81 10.10
CA LEU A 46 -9.23 20.33 11.46
C LEU A 46 -10.48 20.70 12.28
N LEU A 47 -11.67 20.34 11.78
CA LEU A 47 -12.89 20.26 12.56
C LEU A 47 -13.21 18.77 12.68
N PRO A 48 -13.33 18.20 13.88
CA PRO A 48 -14.02 16.93 14.02
C PRO A 48 -15.51 17.21 13.77
N PRO A 49 -16.12 16.76 12.65
CA PRO A 49 -17.57 16.70 12.64
C PRO A 49 -17.95 15.67 13.69
N GLU A 50 -18.57 16.14 14.77
CA GLU A 50 -19.53 15.36 15.56
C GLU A 50 -20.25 14.41 14.62
N SER A 51 -20.06 13.11 14.84
CA SER A 51 -20.93 12.00 14.46
C SER A 51 -22.10 12.38 13.53
N ALA A 52 -21.80 12.77 12.29
CA ALA A 52 -22.79 12.71 11.24
C ALA A 52 -22.94 11.21 10.99
N PRO A 53 -24.12 10.60 11.23
CA PRO A 53 -24.33 9.23 10.80
C PRO A 53 -24.03 9.22 9.31
N GLN A 54 -22.95 8.55 8.92
CA GLN A 54 -22.67 8.26 7.52
C GLN A 54 -23.81 7.34 7.08
N HIS A 55 -24.89 7.97 6.62
CA HIS A 55 -25.96 7.30 5.91
C HIS A 55 -25.34 6.81 4.60
N PHE A 56 -24.70 5.65 4.67
CA PHE A 56 -24.41 4.87 3.48
C PHE A 56 -25.77 4.62 2.82
N SER A 57 -25.93 5.12 1.60
CA SER A 57 -27.06 4.74 0.77
C SER A 57 -27.11 3.21 0.72
N GLY A 58 -28.30 2.61 0.66
CA GLY A 58 -28.44 1.15 0.62
C GLY A 58 -27.57 0.49 -0.47
N ASP A 59 -27.34 1.21 -1.57
CA ASP A 59 -26.43 0.80 -2.65
C ASP A 59 -24.95 0.81 -2.24
N GLY A 60 -24.51 1.81 -1.46
CA GLY A 60 -23.16 1.86 -0.90
C GLY A 60 -22.90 0.70 0.05
N GLN A 61 -23.86 0.40 0.92
CA GLN A 61 -23.77 -0.73 1.85
C GLN A 61 -23.69 -2.08 1.11
N ARG A 62 -24.53 -2.25 0.08
CA ARG A 62 -24.54 -3.45 -0.75
C ARG A 62 -23.25 -3.66 -1.53
N ASN A 63 -22.64 -2.58 -2.02
CA ASN A 63 -21.36 -2.65 -2.72
C ASN A 63 -20.21 -3.03 -1.78
N MET A 64 -20.23 -2.53 -0.54
CA MET A 64 -19.26 -2.92 0.49
C MET A 64 -19.41 -4.39 0.86
N ASP A 65 -20.63 -4.89 1.07
CA ASP A 65 -20.88 -6.31 1.31
C ASP A 65 -20.47 -7.20 0.13
N LYS A 66 -20.67 -6.73 -1.10
CA LYS A 66 -20.22 -7.45 -2.30
C LYS A 66 -18.69 -7.56 -2.33
N TYR A 67 -17.98 -6.47 -2.04
CA TYR A 67 -16.53 -6.49 -1.96
C TYR A 67 -16.04 -7.38 -0.81
N ALA A 68 -16.65 -7.26 0.37
CA ALA A 68 -16.36 -8.11 1.52
C ALA A 68 -16.55 -9.60 1.19
N GLY A 69 -17.62 -9.95 0.48
CA GLY A 69 -17.89 -11.31 0.02
C GLY A 69 -16.81 -11.84 -0.94
N LEU A 70 -16.30 -11.00 -1.85
CA LEU A 70 -15.20 -11.38 -2.75
C LEU A 70 -13.90 -11.63 -1.96
N CYS A 71 -13.56 -10.75 -1.01
CA CYS A 71 -12.42 -10.95 -0.12
C CYS A 71 -12.58 -12.24 0.71
N TYR A 72 -13.76 -12.50 1.24
CA TYR A 72 -14.05 -13.72 1.99
C TYR A 72 -13.83 -14.98 1.15
N GLN A 73 -14.38 -15.03 -0.07
CA GLN A 73 -14.17 -16.15 -0.98
C GLN A 73 -12.70 -16.35 -1.36
N GLN A 74 -11.96 -15.25 -1.59
CA GLN A 74 -10.53 -15.32 -1.87
C GLN A 74 -9.74 -15.83 -0.66
N GLY A 75 -10.14 -15.43 0.56
CA GLY A 75 -9.59 -15.96 1.81
C GLY A 75 -9.78 -17.47 1.94
N LEU A 76 -10.97 -17.98 1.63
CA LEU A 76 -11.24 -19.43 1.61
C LEU A 76 -10.35 -20.17 0.62
N ARG A 77 -10.17 -19.64 -0.60
CA ARG A 77 -9.25 -20.23 -1.59
C ARG A 77 -7.81 -20.27 -1.06
N TYR A 78 -7.34 -19.21 -0.42
CA TYR A 78 -6.01 -19.22 0.19
C TYR A 78 -5.89 -20.22 1.35
N MET A 79 -6.96 -20.50 2.09
CA MET A 79 -6.97 -21.58 3.09
C MET A 79 -6.82 -22.95 2.43
N GLU A 80 -7.51 -23.20 1.31
CA GLU A 80 -7.38 -24.44 0.53
C GLU A 80 -5.97 -24.61 -0.06
N GLU A 81 -5.31 -23.50 -0.42
CA GLU A 81 -3.93 -23.46 -0.90
C GLU A 81 -2.87 -23.52 0.22
N PHE A 82 -3.26 -23.65 1.50
CA PHE A 82 -2.34 -23.60 2.66
C PHE A 82 -1.57 -22.28 2.79
N ARG A 83 -2.10 -21.18 2.21
CA ARG A 83 -1.49 -19.85 2.22
C ARG A 83 -2.10 -18.99 3.31
N TYR A 84 -1.92 -19.40 4.56
CA TYR A 84 -2.69 -18.87 5.70
C TYR A 84 -2.47 -17.39 5.99
N GLU A 85 -1.28 -16.83 5.78
CA GLU A 85 -1.05 -15.39 5.95
C GLU A 85 -1.86 -14.54 4.97
N LEU A 86 -1.99 -15.01 3.72
CA LEU A 86 -2.79 -14.33 2.72
C LEU A 86 -4.28 -14.51 3.00
N ALA A 87 -4.68 -15.71 3.44
CA ALA A 87 -6.05 -15.94 3.90
C ALA A 87 -6.41 -14.99 5.06
N ARG A 88 -5.54 -14.86 6.06
CA ARG A 88 -5.68 -13.94 7.20
C ARG A 88 -5.89 -12.51 6.73
N GLN A 89 -5.07 -12.01 5.81
CA GLN A 89 -5.23 -10.66 5.25
C GLN A 89 -6.57 -10.49 4.54
N GLN A 90 -6.99 -11.45 3.72
CA GLN A 90 -8.26 -11.39 2.99
C GLN A 90 -9.47 -11.41 3.93
N PHE A 91 -9.43 -12.24 4.99
CA PHE A 91 -10.49 -12.25 5.99
C PHE A 91 -10.53 -10.95 6.80
N ALA A 92 -9.39 -10.33 7.11
CA ALA A 92 -9.34 -9.02 7.75
C ALA A 92 -9.98 -7.94 6.85
N TYR A 93 -9.68 -7.95 5.55
CA TYR A 93 -10.34 -7.04 4.60
C TYR A 93 -11.85 -7.29 4.51
N ALA A 94 -12.27 -8.56 4.44
CA ALA A 94 -13.68 -8.93 4.42
C ALA A 94 -14.41 -8.43 5.68
N ALA A 95 -13.83 -8.64 6.87
CA ALA A 95 -14.42 -8.15 8.12
C ALA A 95 -14.48 -6.61 8.17
N SER A 96 -13.46 -5.92 7.65
CA SER A 96 -13.43 -4.45 7.66
C SER A 96 -14.44 -3.82 6.69
N ALA A 97 -14.79 -4.52 5.61
CA ALA A 97 -15.72 -4.03 4.59
C ALA A 97 -17.15 -4.59 4.76
N ALA A 98 -17.35 -5.61 5.59
CA ALA A 98 -18.67 -6.21 5.79
C ALA A 98 -19.59 -5.22 6.53
N ALA A 99 -20.69 -4.87 5.89
CA ALA A 99 -21.77 -4.12 6.49
C ALA A 99 -22.91 -5.02 7.00
N SER A 100 -23.00 -6.25 6.49
CA SER A 100 -23.87 -7.30 7.01
C SER A 100 -23.25 -7.97 8.25
N PRO A 101 -24.00 -8.08 9.36
CA PRO A 101 -23.52 -8.74 10.58
C PRO A 101 -23.12 -10.20 10.37
N GLY A 102 -23.83 -10.92 9.49
CA GLY A 102 -23.55 -12.33 9.21
C GLY A 102 -22.20 -12.50 8.50
N LEU A 103 -21.98 -11.71 7.45
CA LEU A 103 -20.72 -11.76 6.69
C LEU A 103 -19.53 -11.30 7.54
N TYR A 104 -19.73 -10.31 8.42
CA TYR A 104 -18.73 -9.90 9.40
C TYR A 104 -18.35 -11.06 10.33
N ALA A 105 -19.34 -11.75 10.91
CA ALA A 105 -19.10 -12.87 11.82
C ALA A 105 -18.35 -14.02 11.12
N ASP A 106 -18.75 -14.36 9.90
CA ASP A 106 -18.08 -15.40 9.10
C ASP A 106 -16.63 -15.03 8.77
N ALA A 107 -16.39 -13.76 8.41
CA ALA A 107 -15.05 -13.26 8.12
C ALA A 107 -14.14 -13.28 9.36
N VAL A 108 -14.64 -12.88 10.53
CA VAL A 108 -13.89 -12.94 11.79
C VAL A 108 -13.59 -14.38 12.20
N ASP A 109 -14.52 -15.31 11.99
CA ASP A 109 -14.27 -16.73 12.24
C ASP A 109 -13.21 -17.31 11.28
N GLY A 110 -13.29 -16.97 9.99
CA GLY A 110 -12.26 -17.30 9.01
C GLY A 110 -10.88 -16.76 9.40
N LEU A 111 -10.81 -15.50 9.84
CA LEU A 111 -9.59 -14.85 10.33
C LEU A 111 -8.98 -15.63 11.50
N ARG A 112 -9.78 -15.94 12.53
CA ARG A 112 -9.31 -16.69 13.71
C ARG A 112 -8.84 -18.10 13.34
N ARG A 113 -9.50 -18.76 12.39
CA ARG A 113 -9.05 -20.07 11.89
C ARG A 113 -7.71 -19.97 11.17
N ALA A 114 -7.52 -18.97 10.31
CA ALA A 114 -6.24 -18.73 9.64
C ALA A 114 -5.11 -18.44 10.65
N GLU A 115 -5.36 -17.58 11.64
CA GLU A 115 -4.40 -17.27 12.71
C GLU A 115 -4.02 -18.51 13.51
N ARG A 116 -4.98 -19.36 13.84
CA ARG A 116 -4.68 -20.63 14.53
C ARG A 116 -3.78 -21.52 13.70
N LEU A 117 -4.04 -21.68 12.39
CA LEU A 117 -3.24 -22.54 11.52
C LEU A 117 -1.81 -22.01 11.36
N ILE A 118 -1.62 -20.68 11.32
CA ILE A 118 -0.29 -20.05 11.34
C ILE A 118 0.44 -20.39 12.63
N LEU A 119 -0.23 -20.28 13.79
CA LEU A 119 0.37 -20.60 15.09
C LEU A 119 0.68 -22.09 15.25
N GLU A 120 -0.12 -22.97 14.63
CA GLU A 120 0.13 -24.40 14.57
C GLU A 120 1.29 -24.78 13.63
N GLY A 121 1.84 -23.81 12.88
CA GLY A 121 2.95 -24.03 11.94
C GLY A 121 2.58 -24.89 10.73
N ARG A 122 1.28 -24.89 10.37
CA ARG A 122 0.79 -25.60 9.19
C ARG A 122 1.00 -24.81 7.92
#